data_AF-A0A7C7G6U1-F1
#
_entry.id   AF-A0A7C7G6U1-F1
#
_cell.length_a   1.000
_cell.length_b   1.000
_cell.length_c   1.000
_cell.angle_alpha   90.00
_cell.angle_beta   90.00
_cell.angle_gamma   90.00
#
_symmetry.space_group_name_H-M   'P 1'
#
loop_
_entity.id
_entity.type
_entity.pdbx_description
1 polymer ?
#
loop_
_entity_poly.entity_id
_entity_poly.type
_entity_poly.pdbx_seq_one_letter_code
_entity_poly.pdbx_strand_id
1 'polypeptide(L)'
;MKKLVILCIYAFIISLFTQVIGQAVQYSKVRISLAQHSMQQIAALGIATDHGDFRNNSYFESDLSESEIQQLAASGFDYEIVVQDVAQYYRDRNMASLNKTGAPGGTPTASSNCTSSPIDYAVPANFSLGSMAGFFTYAEFLAHLDTM
;
A
#
# COMPACT_ATOMS: atom_id res chain seq x y z
N MET A 1 47.45 -10.57 -20.96
CA MET A 1 46.13 -10.50 -21.62
C MET A 1 45.13 -11.52 -21.07
N LYS A 2 45.43 -12.83 -21.02
CA LYS A 2 44.51 -13.85 -20.48
C LYS A 2 44.02 -13.61 -19.04
N LYS A 3 44.91 -13.16 -18.14
CA LYS A 3 44.55 -12.81 -16.74
C LYS A 3 43.62 -11.59 -16.64
N LEU A 4 43.74 -10.65 -17.57
CA LEU A 4 42.87 -9.46 -17.63
C LEU A 4 41.48 -9.84 -18.14
N VAL A 5 41.40 -10.74 -19.13
CA VAL A 5 40.13 -11.29 -19.64
C VAL A 5 39.40 -12.08 -18.54
N ILE A 6 40.12 -12.91 -17.78
CA ILE A 6 39.54 -13.66 -16.65
C ILE A 6 39.00 -12.72 -15.56
N LEU A 7 39.74 -11.64 -15.25
CA LEU A 7 39.30 -10.63 -14.29
C LEU A 7 38.01 -9.91 -14.78
N CYS A 8 37.94 -9.57 -16.07
CA CYS A 8 36.74 -8.97 -16.67
C CYS A 8 35.53 -9.92 -16.64
N ILE A 9 35.75 -11.23 -16.85
CA ILE A 9 34.68 -12.23 -16.76
C ILE A 9 34.16 -12.36 -15.33
N TYR A 10 35.05 -12.38 -14.32
CA TYR A 10 34.63 -12.42 -12.92
C TYR A 10 33.86 -11.15 -12.50
N ALA A 11 34.29 -9.97 -12.95
CA ALA A 11 33.59 -8.71 -12.70
C ALA A 11 32.19 -8.69 -13.36
N PHE A 12 32.07 -9.23 -14.57
CA PHE A 12 30.79 -9.35 -15.26
C PHE A 12 29.84 -10.32 -14.56
N ILE A 13 30.33 -11.45 -14.05
CA ILE A 13 29.53 -12.41 -13.28
C ILE A 13 29.02 -11.78 -11.98
N ILE A 14 29.87 -11.06 -11.24
CA ILE A 14 29.47 -10.38 -9.99
C ILE A 14 28.40 -9.30 -10.24
N SER A 15 28.51 -8.56 -11.35
CA SER A 15 27.52 -7.56 -11.77
C SER A 15 26.13 -8.15 -12.10
N LEU A 16 26.05 -9.43 -12.49
CA LEU A 16 24.77 -10.09 -12.80
C LEU A 16 24.02 -10.50 -11.53
N PHE A 17 24.72 -10.82 -10.43
CA PHE A 17 24.11 -11.23 -9.16
C PHE A 17 23.53 -10.06 -8.34
N THR A 18 24.04 -8.84 -8.51
CA THR A 18 23.56 -7.66 -7.76
C THR A 18 22.17 -7.18 -8.20
N GLN A 19 21.68 -7.61 -9.37
CA GLN A 19 20.37 -7.19 -9.90
C GLN A 19 19.19 -7.95 -9.26
N VAL A 20 19.44 -9.04 -8.54
CA VAL A 20 18.40 -9.93 -7.99
C VAL A 20 17.99 -9.56 -6.56
N ILE A 21 18.82 -8.80 -5.84
CA ILE A 21 18.63 -8.49 -4.42
C ILE A 21 17.97 -7.11 -4.30
N GLY A 22 16.64 -7.02 -4.40
CA GLY A 22 15.92 -5.80 -4.02
C GLY A 22 14.74 -5.37 -4.88
N GLN A 23 14.05 -6.29 -5.55
CA GLN A 23 12.75 -5.95 -6.13
C GLN A 23 11.79 -5.64 -4.97
N ALA A 24 11.33 -4.40 -4.87
CA ALA A 24 10.28 -4.04 -3.93
C ALA A 24 9.03 -4.86 -4.29
N VAL A 25 8.47 -5.59 -3.33
CA VAL A 25 7.26 -6.39 -3.57
C VAL A 25 6.14 -5.42 -3.94
N GLN A 26 5.63 -5.55 -5.16
CA GLN A 26 4.48 -4.77 -5.62
C GLN A 26 3.20 -5.44 -5.14
N TYR A 27 2.29 -4.62 -4.62
CA TYR A 27 0.97 -5.03 -4.19
C TYR A 27 -0.10 -4.38 -5.06
N SER A 28 -1.11 -5.15 -5.40
CA SER A 28 -2.26 -4.74 -6.19
C SER A 28 -3.54 -5.00 -5.42
N LYS A 29 -4.54 -4.13 -5.56
CA LYS A 29 -5.89 -4.42 -5.07
C LYS A 29 -6.57 -5.32 -6.09
N VAL A 30 -7.01 -6.48 -5.64
CA VAL A 30 -7.57 -7.52 -6.50
C VAL A 30 -8.97 -7.88 -6.03
N ARG A 31 -9.92 -7.90 -6.96
CA ARG A 31 -11.26 -8.43 -6.77
C ARG A 31 -11.29 -9.88 -7.26
N ILE A 32 -11.52 -10.81 -6.36
CA ILE A 32 -11.62 -12.24 -6.63
C ILE A 32 -13.09 -12.62 -6.75
N SER A 33 -13.47 -13.30 -7.83
CA SER A 33 -14.82 -13.81 -8.01
C SER A 33 -15.09 -15.02 -7.11
N LEU A 34 -16.22 -15.00 -6.41
CA LEU A 34 -16.68 -16.11 -5.57
C LEU A 34 -17.86 -16.87 -6.18
N ALA A 35 -18.08 -16.73 -7.49
CA ALA A 35 -19.21 -17.38 -8.16
C ALA A 35 -19.12 -18.92 -8.12
N GLN A 36 -17.91 -19.46 -8.17
CA GLN A 36 -17.62 -20.91 -8.17
C GLN A 36 -16.68 -21.34 -7.05
N HIS A 37 -16.24 -20.39 -6.23
CA HIS A 37 -15.23 -20.60 -5.20
C HIS A 37 -15.67 -20.02 -3.87
N SER A 38 -15.06 -20.51 -2.79
CA SER A 38 -15.35 -20.14 -1.42
C SER A 38 -14.18 -19.41 -0.76
N MET A 39 -14.48 -18.62 0.27
CA MET A 39 -13.47 -17.96 1.09
C MET A 39 -12.49 -18.94 1.72
N GLN A 40 -12.95 -20.15 2.06
CA GLN A 40 -12.14 -21.22 2.64
C GLN A 40 -11.06 -21.70 1.66
N GLN A 41 -11.36 -21.74 0.36
CA GLN A 41 -10.37 -22.09 -0.66
C GLN A 41 -9.30 -20.99 -0.78
N ILE A 42 -9.68 -19.71 -0.69
CA ILE A 42 -8.72 -18.59 -0.68
C ILE A 42 -7.80 -18.68 0.56
N ALA A 43 -8.36 -18.91 1.74
CA ALA A 43 -7.58 -19.08 2.97
C ALA A 43 -6.64 -20.29 2.90
N ALA A 44 -7.04 -21.38 2.23
CA ALA A 44 -6.20 -22.56 2.02
C ALA A 44 -4.99 -22.30 1.11
N LEU A 45 -5.00 -21.23 0.30
CA LEU A 45 -3.83 -20.77 -0.46
C LEU A 45 -2.83 -19.98 0.40
N GLY A 46 -3.15 -19.73 1.69
CA GLY A 46 -2.33 -18.90 2.57
C GLY A 46 -2.56 -17.39 2.39
N ILE A 47 -3.56 -17.01 1.62
CA ILE A 47 -3.96 -15.61 1.44
C ILE A 47 -4.79 -15.19 2.66
N ALA A 48 -4.48 -14.02 3.22
CA ALA A 48 -5.19 -13.48 4.36
C ALA A 48 -6.64 -13.12 4.00
N THR A 49 -7.58 -13.59 4.81
CA THR A 49 -9.04 -13.38 4.63
C THR A 49 -9.71 -12.73 5.83
N ASP A 50 -8.93 -12.29 6.82
CA ASP A 50 -9.39 -11.60 8.04
C ASP A 50 -9.71 -10.12 7.81
N HIS A 51 -9.30 -9.57 6.65
CA HIS A 51 -9.56 -8.22 6.20
C HIS A 51 -9.89 -8.20 4.70
N GLY A 52 -10.65 -7.20 4.25
CA GLY A 52 -11.05 -7.03 2.85
C GLY A 52 -12.53 -6.69 2.68
N ASP A 53 -12.95 -6.36 1.46
CA ASP A 53 -14.38 -6.20 1.13
C ASP A 53 -14.93 -7.54 0.65
N PHE A 54 -15.89 -8.09 1.37
CA PHE A 54 -16.46 -9.40 1.10
C PHE A 54 -17.95 -9.27 0.82
N ARG A 55 -18.38 -9.81 -0.33
CA ARG A 55 -19.78 -9.99 -0.66
C ARG A 55 -20.06 -11.45 -0.96
N ASN A 56 -20.93 -12.02 -0.12
CA ASN A 56 -21.32 -13.42 -0.21
C ASN A 56 -21.81 -13.76 -1.62
N ASN A 57 -21.32 -14.88 -2.17
CA ASN A 57 -21.60 -15.36 -3.53
C ASN A 57 -21.33 -14.34 -4.65
N SER A 58 -20.47 -13.33 -4.42
CA SER A 58 -20.14 -12.33 -5.41
C SER A 58 -18.63 -12.16 -5.53
N TYR A 59 -17.99 -11.53 -4.55
CA TYR A 59 -16.55 -11.28 -4.61
C TYR A 59 -15.90 -11.14 -3.24
N PHE A 60 -14.58 -11.22 -3.26
CA PHE A 60 -13.70 -10.81 -2.18
C PHE A 60 -12.61 -9.88 -2.72
N GLU A 61 -12.44 -8.72 -2.13
CA GLU A 61 -11.40 -7.74 -2.50
C GLU A 61 -10.36 -7.59 -1.39
N SER A 62 -9.10 -7.76 -1.75
CA SER A 62 -7.97 -7.54 -0.85
C SER A 62 -6.73 -7.06 -1.62
N ASP A 63 -5.73 -6.59 -0.88
CA ASP A 63 -4.45 -6.16 -1.44
C ASP A 63 -3.48 -7.34 -1.42
N LEU A 64 -3.07 -7.78 -2.60
CA LEU A 64 -2.29 -9.01 -2.80
C LEU A 64 -0.94 -8.71 -3.44
N SER A 65 0.07 -9.45 -3.01
CA SER A 65 1.38 -9.51 -3.65
C SER A 65 1.29 -10.22 -5.00
N GLU A 66 2.25 -9.97 -5.88
CA GLU A 66 2.34 -10.66 -7.16
C GLU A 66 2.36 -12.20 -7.01
N SER A 67 3.04 -12.73 -5.99
CA SER A 67 3.07 -14.16 -5.70
C SER A 67 1.70 -14.73 -5.33
N GLU A 68 0.90 -14.00 -4.55
CA GLU A 68 -0.45 -14.44 -4.17
C GLU A 68 -1.40 -14.40 -5.36
N ILE A 69 -1.27 -13.41 -6.23
CA ILE A 69 -2.03 -13.30 -7.48
C ILE A 69 -1.71 -14.49 -8.41
N GLN A 70 -0.44 -14.86 -8.52
CA GLN A 70 -0.02 -16.04 -9.29
C GLN A 70 -0.60 -17.33 -8.71
N GLN A 71 -0.65 -17.48 -7.38
CA GLN A 71 -1.25 -18.64 -6.73
C GLN A 71 -2.77 -18.71 -6.94
N LEU A 72 -3.47 -17.58 -6.88
CA LEU A 72 -4.90 -17.49 -7.22
C LEU A 72 -5.15 -17.93 -8.67
N ALA A 73 -4.37 -17.38 -9.61
CA ALA A 73 -4.49 -17.70 -11.03
C ALA A 73 -4.24 -19.20 -11.29
N ALA A 74 -3.19 -19.76 -10.67
CA ALA A 74 -2.85 -21.18 -10.77
C ALA A 74 -3.92 -22.10 -10.16
N SER A 75 -4.70 -21.59 -9.21
CA SER A 75 -5.79 -22.32 -8.55
C SER A 75 -7.14 -22.17 -9.27
N GLY A 76 -7.18 -21.48 -10.41
CA GLY A 76 -8.37 -21.35 -11.26
C GLY A 76 -9.40 -20.34 -10.76
N PHE A 77 -8.98 -19.35 -9.96
CA PHE A 77 -9.84 -18.24 -9.57
C PHE A 77 -9.90 -17.19 -10.68
N ASP A 78 -11.10 -16.72 -11.00
CA ASP A 78 -11.30 -15.51 -11.78
C ASP A 78 -11.05 -14.28 -10.90
N TYR A 79 -10.28 -13.32 -11.39
CA TYR A 79 -9.99 -12.09 -10.66
C TYR A 79 -9.84 -10.88 -11.59
N GLU A 80 -10.01 -9.70 -11.00
CA GLU A 80 -9.84 -8.40 -11.63
C GLU A 80 -8.85 -7.57 -10.80
N ILE A 81 -7.87 -6.93 -11.45
CA ILE A 81 -7.00 -5.96 -10.78
C ILE A 81 -7.74 -4.61 -10.74
N VAL A 82 -8.14 -4.19 -9.55
CA VAL A 82 -8.86 -2.93 -9.31
C VAL A 82 -7.86 -1.76 -9.19
N VAL A 83 -6.71 -2.00 -8.56
CA VAL A 83 -5.62 -1.03 -8.42
C VAL A 83 -4.28 -1.73 -8.64
N GLN A 84 -3.51 -1.28 -9.62
CA GLN A 84 -2.24 -1.91 -10.00
C GLN A 84 -1.09 -1.64 -9.01
N ASP A 85 -1.08 -0.48 -8.35
CA ASP A 85 -0.09 -0.13 -7.34
C ASP A 85 -0.83 0.54 -6.17
N VAL A 86 -1.10 -0.25 -5.13
CA VAL A 86 -1.81 0.23 -3.94
C VAL A 86 -0.97 1.24 -3.15
N ALA A 87 0.36 1.10 -3.17
CA ALA A 87 1.25 2.01 -2.45
C ALA A 87 1.21 3.40 -3.08
N GLN A 88 1.30 3.48 -4.41
CA GLN A 88 1.13 4.76 -5.12
C GLN A 88 -0.28 5.31 -4.94
N TYR A 89 -1.31 4.48 -5.13
CA TYR A 89 -2.70 4.90 -4.99
C TYR A 89 -3.00 5.57 -3.63
N TYR A 90 -2.55 4.95 -2.52
CA TYR A 90 -2.78 5.52 -1.19
C TYR A 90 -1.91 6.76 -0.90
N ARG A 91 -0.69 6.83 -1.44
CA ARG A 91 0.12 8.07 -1.36
C ARG A 91 -0.60 9.23 -2.04
N ASP A 92 -1.06 9.04 -3.27
CA ASP A 92 -1.73 10.08 -4.04
C ASP A 92 -3.05 10.51 -3.38
N ARG A 93 -3.82 9.55 -2.86
CA ARG A 93 -5.06 9.82 -2.11
C ARG A 93 -4.84 10.66 -0.86
N ASN A 94 -3.79 10.34 -0.11
CA ASN A 94 -3.48 11.04 1.13
C ASN A 94 -2.97 12.46 0.83
N MET A 95 -2.10 12.63 -0.19
CA MET A 95 -1.65 13.95 -0.63
C MET A 95 -2.79 14.84 -1.15
N ALA A 96 -3.73 14.27 -1.92
CA ALA A 96 -4.91 15.01 -2.38
C ALA A 96 -5.80 15.48 -1.21
N SER A 97 -5.90 14.68 -0.15
CA SER A 97 -6.65 15.04 1.06
C SER A 97 -5.99 16.18 1.84
N LEU A 98 -4.66 16.18 1.96
CA LEU A 98 -3.89 17.26 2.58
C LEU A 98 -4.06 18.59 1.81
N ASN A 99 -3.95 18.54 0.48
CA ASN A 99 -4.03 19.73 -0.37
C ASN A 99 -5.44 20.36 -0.42
N LYS A 100 -6.50 19.56 -0.27
CA LYS A 100 -7.89 20.05 -0.29
C LYS A 100 -8.32 20.75 0.99
N THR A 101 -7.66 20.45 2.10
CA THR A 101 -8.19 20.77 3.42
C THR A 101 -7.39 21.83 4.16
N GLY A 102 -6.12 22.08 3.78
CA GLY A 102 -5.28 23.15 4.35
C GLY A 102 -4.98 23.03 5.85
N ALA A 103 -5.66 22.11 6.54
CA ALA A 103 -5.60 21.85 7.96
C ALA A 103 -5.12 20.41 8.18
N PRO A 104 -4.16 20.21 9.09
CA PRO A 104 -3.85 18.87 9.56
C PRO A 104 -5.07 18.22 10.20
N GLY A 105 -5.54 17.08 9.67
CA GLY A 105 -6.72 16.38 10.19
C GLY A 105 -7.97 16.45 9.30
N GLY A 106 -7.88 17.07 8.12
CA GLY A 106 -8.97 17.13 7.15
C GLY A 106 -9.91 18.31 7.38
N THR A 107 -10.83 18.52 6.44
CA THR A 107 -11.92 19.49 6.63
C THR A 107 -12.73 19.05 7.84
N PRO A 108 -13.14 19.96 8.73
CA PRO A 108 -14.35 19.71 9.50
C PRO A 108 -15.46 19.59 8.46
N THR A 109 -15.75 18.36 8.00
CA THR A 109 -16.99 18.08 7.28
C THR A 109 -18.06 18.32 8.29
N ALA A 110 -18.51 19.57 8.34
CA ALA A 110 -19.72 19.94 9.01
C ALA A 110 -20.79 18.99 8.47
N SER A 111 -21.52 18.34 9.37
CA SER A 111 -22.66 17.49 8.99
C SER A 111 -23.52 18.25 7.98
N SER A 112 -24.21 17.55 7.07
CA SER A 112 -24.96 18.12 5.94
C SER A 112 -26.03 19.17 6.28
N ASN A 113 -26.17 19.58 7.55
CA ASN A 113 -27.06 20.62 8.08
C ASN A 113 -26.34 21.80 8.74
N CYS A 114 -25.02 21.90 8.69
CA CYS A 114 -24.29 23.02 9.30
C CYS A 114 -24.17 24.19 8.31
N THR A 115 -25.08 25.16 8.42
CA THR A 115 -25.05 26.46 7.71
C THR A 115 -24.15 27.50 8.40
N SER A 116 -23.41 27.11 9.44
CA SER A 116 -22.48 27.99 10.15
C SER A 116 -21.13 28.05 9.44
N SER A 117 -20.59 29.26 9.29
CA SER A 117 -19.23 29.52 8.83
C SER A 117 -18.22 28.55 9.44
N PRO A 118 -17.14 28.17 8.71
CA PRO A 118 -16.11 27.29 9.24
C PRO A 118 -15.61 27.81 10.60
N ILE A 119 -15.69 26.97 11.63
CA ILE A 119 -15.04 27.28 12.91
C ILE A 119 -13.55 27.06 12.68
N ASP A 120 -12.78 28.13 12.81
CA ASP A 120 -11.31 28.09 12.72
C ASP A 120 -10.74 27.68 14.09
N TYR A 121 -10.00 26.58 14.12
CA TYR A 121 -9.34 26.08 15.32
C TYR A 121 -7.84 26.28 15.18
N ALA A 122 -7.22 26.92 16.16
CA ALA A 122 -5.77 27.03 16.21
C ALA A 122 -5.13 25.64 16.38
N VAL A 123 -4.14 25.33 15.56
CA VAL A 123 -3.34 24.11 15.68
C VAL A 123 -2.54 24.16 17.00
N PRO A 124 -2.57 23.12 17.85
CA PRO A 124 -1.78 23.08 19.09
C PRO A 124 -0.27 23.21 18.84
N ALA A 125 0.47 23.80 19.78
CA ALA A 125 1.90 24.11 19.62
C ALA A 125 2.79 22.89 19.31
N ASN A 126 2.46 21.72 19.86
CA ASN A 126 3.23 20.48 19.67
C ASN A 126 2.56 19.52 18.68
N PHE A 127 1.67 20.01 17.82
CA PHE A 127 1.04 19.19 16.80
C PHE A 127 1.78 19.36 15.47
N SER A 128 2.18 18.25 14.86
CA SER A 128 2.72 18.24 13.50
C SER A 128 2.28 16.96 12.77
N LEU A 129 2.31 17.00 11.44
CA LEU A 129 2.11 15.81 10.61
C LEU A 129 3.44 15.20 10.22
N GLY A 130 3.47 13.88 10.04
CA GLY A 130 4.64 13.19 9.51
C GLY A 130 4.70 13.16 7.98
N SER A 131 5.88 12.85 7.44
CA SER A 131 6.10 12.81 5.99
C SER A 131 5.49 11.59 5.29
N MET A 132 5.05 10.57 6.04
CA MET A 132 4.38 9.38 5.50
C MET A 132 2.90 9.67 5.21
N ALA A 133 2.67 10.64 4.33
CA ALA A 133 1.36 11.09 3.89
C ALA A 133 0.45 11.56 5.04
N GLY A 134 1.02 12.31 5.98
CA GLY A 134 0.35 12.81 7.19
C GLY A 134 0.65 11.97 8.44
N PHE A 135 1.04 10.71 8.27
CA PHE A 135 1.50 9.84 9.36
C PHE A 135 3.01 9.98 9.57
N PHE A 136 3.47 9.66 10.78
CA PHE A 136 4.89 9.57 11.07
C PHE A 136 5.49 8.26 10.58
N THR A 137 6.67 8.34 10.00
CA THR A 137 7.59 7.19 9.99
C THR A 137 8.01 6.86 11.41
N TYR A 138 8.53 5.65 11.63
CA TYR A 138 9.01 5.25 12.96
C TYR A 138 10.06 6.22 13.54
N ALA A 139 10.99 6.69 12.69
CA ALA A 139 12.03 7.64 13.11
C ALA A 139 11.45 9.01 13.46
N GLU A 140 10.52 9.53 12.66
CA GLU A 140 9.84 10.80 12.96
C GLU A 140 8.98 10.69 14.22
N PHE A 141 8.35 9.55 14.46
CA PHE A 141 7.58 9.30 15.67
C PHE A 141 8.46 9.39 16.92
N LEU A 142 9.63 8.73 16.93
CA LEU A 142 10.57 8.83 18.04
C LEU A 142 11.08 10.26 18.24
N ALA A 143 11.46 10.94 17.15
CA ALA A 143 11.88 12.34 17.22
C ALA A 143 10.76 13.25 17.75
N HIS A 144 9.50 12.96 17.42
CA HIS A 144 8.37 13.73 17.90
C HIS A 144 8.07 13.48 19.39
N LEU A 145 8.25 12.25 19.88
CA LEU A 145 8.14 11.95 21.31
C LEU A 145 9.17 12.73 22.16
N ASP A 146 10.38 12.92 21.64
CA ASP A 146 11.41 13.70 22.34
C ASP A 146 11.10 15.22 22.39
N THR A 147 10.12 15.69 21.61
CA THR A 147 9.67 17.10 21.59
C THR A 147 8.50 17.38 22.53
N MET A 148 7.91 16.34 23.15
CA MET A 148 6.83 16.46 24.14
C MET A 148 7.36 16.62 25.56
#